data_AF-A0A3D5JZ62-F1
#
_entry.id   AF-A0A3D5JZ62-F1
#
_cell.length_a   1.000
_cell.length_b   1.000
_cell.length_c   1.000
_cell.angle_alpha   90.00
_cell.angle_beta   90.00
_cell.angle_gamma   90.00
#
_symmetry.space_group_name_H-M   'P 1'
#
loop_
_entity.id
_entity.type
_entity.pdbx_description
1 polymer ?
#
loop_
_entity_poly.entity_id
_entity_poly.type
_entity_poly.pdbx_seq_one_letter_code
_entity_poly.pdbx_strand_id
1 'polypeptide(L)'
;MELTTETFRHEINNAMLSYDRHVVCVFKTPDECLEAIERLMIKAIKAYENRAEGMRHGIALDKEITIMLSQSEGGQPLCAIYFNLHTPYSREDGGRNIVKPSAKAEANPSE
;
A
#
# COMPACT_ATOMS: atom_id res chain seq x y z
N MET A 1 8.95 -22.42 -12.94
CA MET A 1 9.07 -21.04 -13.44
C MET A 1 9.55 -20.22 -12.26
N GLU A 2 10.70 -19.55 -12.40
CA GLU A 2 11.21 -18.66 -11.35
C GLU A 2 10.35 -17.40 -11.33
N LEU A 3 9.71 -17.11 -10.19
CA LEU A 3 8.90 -15.91 -10.06
C LEU A 3 9.81 -14.72 -9.81
N THR A 4 9.65 -13.68 -10.62
CA THR A 4 10.42 -12.44 -10.48
C THR A 4 9.48 -11.24 -10.40
N THR A 5 10.00 -10.07 -10.05
CA THR A 5 9.21 -8.83 -10.08
C THR A 5 8.67 -8.52 -11.48
N GLU A 6 9.41 -8.88 -12.53
CA GLU A 6 9.00 -8.67 -13.92
C GLU A 6 7.74 -9.49 -14.29
N THR A 7 7.55 -10.64 -13.65
CA THR A 7 6.34 -11.47 -13.81
C THR A 7 5.06 -10.68 -13.49
N PHE A 8 5.14 -9.68 -12.59
CA PHE A 8 4.02 -8.86 -12.14
C PHE A 8 4.11 -7.40 -12.60
N ARG A 9 4.85 -7.13 -13.68
CA ARG A 9 5.05 -5.76 -14.19
C ARG A 9 3.73 -5.07 -14.54
N HIS A 10 2.75 -5.82 -15.04
CA HIS A 10 1.42 -5.29 -15.36
C HIS A 10 0.71 -4.75 -14.11
N GLU A 11 0.70 -5.53 -13.02
CA GLU A 11 0.10 -5.16 -11.75
C GLU A 11 0.83 -3.97 -11.11
N ILE A 12 2.16 -3.95 -11.18
CA ILE A 12 2.98 -2.82 -10.69
C ILE A 12 2.63 -1.54 -11.46
N ASN A 13 2.55 -1.60 -12.79
CA ASN A 13 2.19 -0.44 -13.61
C ASN A 13 0.77 0.06 -13.27
N ASN A 14 -0.20 -0.84 -13.10
CA ASN A 14 -1.56 -0.48 -12.71
C ASN A 14 -1.60 0.14 -11.30
N ALA A 15 -0.80 -0.35 -10.36
CA ALA A 15 -0.69 0.24 -9.03
C ALA A 15 -0.12 1.66 -9.10
N MET A 16 0.90 1.91 -9.93
CA MET A 16 1.46 3.25 -10.14
C MET A 16 0.47 4.22 -10.81
N LEU A 17 -0.33 3.74 -11.77
CA LEU A 17 -1.44 4.53 -12.33
C LEU A 17 -2.50 4.86 -11.26
N SER A 18 -2.74 3.96 -10.32
CA SER A 18 -3.66 4.19 -9.21
C SER A 18 -3.08 5.16 -8.17
N TYR A 19 -1.77 5.11 -7.91
CA TYR A 19 -1.06 6.07 -7.06
C TYR A 19 -1.19 7.49 -7.64
N ASP A 20 -1.01 7.65 -8.95
CA ASP A 20 -1.12 8.96 -9.61
C ASP A 20 -2.55 9.54 -9.54
N ARG A 21 -3.56 8.66 -9.61
CA ARG A 21 -4.98 9.07 -9.61
C ARG A 21 -5.54 9.40 -8.22
N HIS A 22 -4.99 8.83 -7.16
CA HIS A 22 -5.60 8.87 -5.82
C HIS A 22 -4.64 9.43 -4.77
N VAL A 23 -5.19 10.03 -3.71
CA VAL A 23 -4.39 10.47 -2.57
C VAL A 23 -4.10 9.27 -1.68
N VAL A 24 -3.03 8.54 -2.00
CA VAL A 24 -2.53 7.36 -1.28
C VAL A 24 -1.02 7.46 -1.11
N CYS A 25 -0.43 6.68 -0.20
CA CYS A 25 1.01 6.71 0.06
C CYS A 25 1.54 8.14 0.29
N VAL A 26 0.84 8.91 1.12
CA VAL A 26 1.08 10.35 1.31
C VAL A 26 2.48 10.70 1.80
N PHE A 27 3.22 9.73 2.34
CA PHE A 27 4.61 9.90 2.79
C PHE A 27 5.67 9.38 1.81
N LYS A 28 5.27 8.93 0.61
CA LYS A 28 6.19 8.46 -0.43
C LYS A 28 6.04 9.29 -1.69
N THR A 29 7.16 9.70 -2.26
CA THR A 29 7.25 10.18 -3.65
C THR A 29 6.96 9.04 -4.64
N PRO A 30 6.74 9.33 -5.94
CA PRO A 30 6.50 8.29 -6.94
C PRO A 30 7.62 7.24 -7.00
N ASP A 31 8.89 7.68 -6.94
CA ASP A 31 10.05 6.78 -7.00
C ASP A 31 10.15 5.91 -5.74
N GLU A 32 9.92 6.48 -4.55
CA GLU A 32 9.89 5.74 -3.30
C GLU A 32 8.72 4.74 -3.24
N CYS A 33 7.58 5.09 -3.84
CA CYS A 33 6.43 4.19 -3.94
C CYS A 33 6.77 3.00 -4.84
N LEU A 34 7.37 3.24 -6.01
CA LEU A 34 7.80 2.18 -6.91
C LEU A 34 8.83 1.26 -6.26
N GLU A 35 9.87 1.83 -5.63
CA GLU A 35 10.89 1.05 -4.91
C GLU A 35 10.26 0.22 -3.79
N ALA A 36 9.31 0.79 -3.04
CA ALA A 36 8.58 0.07 -2.00
C ALA A 36 7.78 -1.10 -2.57
N ILE A 37 7.08 -0.92 -3.69
CA ILE A 37 6.33 -1.99 -4.38
C ILE A 37 7.28 -3.09 -4.83
N GLU A 38 8.38 -2.77 -5.50
CA GLU A 38 9.34 -3.77 -5.99
C GLU A 38 9.96 -4.58 -4.84
N ARG A 39 10.36 -3.90 -3.75
CA ARG A 39 10.90 -4.55 -2.55
C ARG A 39 9.87 -5.44 -1.85
N LEU A 40 8.62 -5.00 -1.73
CA LEU A 40 7.54 -5.79 -1.14
C LEU A 40 7.18 -6.99 -2.03
N MET A 41 7.23 -6.83 -3.36
CA MET A 41 6.97 -7.90 -4.31
C MET A 41 7.98 -9.03 -4.14
N ILE A 42 9.28 -8.72 -4.03
CA ILE A 42 10.33 -9.73 -3.77
C ILE A 42 10.02 -10.50 -2.47
N LYS A 43 9.57 -9.82 -1.42
CA LYS A 43 9.20 -10.46 -0.15
C LYS A 43 7.96 -11.34 -0.29
N ALA A 44 6.95 -10.87 -1.02
CA ALA A 44 5.73 -11.63 -1.26
C ALA A 44 6.02 -12.89 -2.09
N ILE A 45 6.86 -12.80 -3.13
CA ILE A 45 7.32 -13.95 -3.92
C ILE A 45 8.02 -14.97 -3.03
N LYS A 46 9.00 -14.54 -2.23
CA LYS A 46 9.69 -15.44 -1.28
C LYS A 46 8.72 -16.10 -0.29
N ALA A 47 7.73 -15.36 0.20
CA ALA A 47 6.71 -15.91 1.10
C ALA A 47 5.81 -16.93 0.38
N TYR A 48 5.47 -16.68 -0.88
CA TYR A 48 4.66 -17.57 -1.72
C TYR A 48 5.38 -18.88 -2.03
N GLU A 49 6.65 -18.82 -2.42
CA GLU A 49 7.45 -19.99 -2.83
C GLU A 49 7.80 -20.93 -1.65
N ASN A 50 7.96 -20.37 -0.44
CA ASN A 50 8.29 -21.15 0.76
C ASN A 50 7.08 -21.92 1.36
N ARG A 51 5.87 -21.76 0.81
CA ARG A 51 4.65 -22.41 1.28
C ARG A 51 4.40 -23.72 0.53
N ALA A 52 3.79 -24.69 1.21
CA ALA A 52 3.42 -25.97 0.62
C ALA A 52 2.45 -25.79 -0.56
N GLU A 53 2.55 -26.68 -1.54
CA GLU A 53 1.68 -26.72 -2.72
C GLU A 53 0.21 -26.91 -2.31
N GLY A 54 -0.71 -26.16 -2.93
CA GLY A 54 -2.13 -26.12 -2.55
C GLY A 54 -2.46 -25.08 -1.46
N MET A 55 -1.44 -24.50 -0.81
CA MET A 55 -1.58 -23.43 0.19
C MET A 55 -0.65 -22.25 -0.12
N ARG A 56 -0.21 -22.10 -1.37
CA ARG A 56 0.74 -21.04 -1.74
C ARG A 56 0.06 -19.69 -1.66
N HIS A 57 0.44 -18.93 -0.65
CA HIS A 57 0.01 -17.56 -0.42
C HIS A 57 1.19 -16.75 0.12
N GLY A 58 1.54 -15.68 -0.58
CA GLY A 58 2.61 -14.77 -0.20
C GLY A 58 2.04 -13.42 0.16
N ILE A 59 2.37 -12.90 1.33
CA ILE A 59 1.96 -11.56 1.75
C ILE A 59 3.17 -10.79 2.24
N ALA A 60 3.28 -9.55 1.78
CA ALA A 60 4.25 -8.59 2.29
C ALA A 60 3.58 -7.22 2.37
N LEU A 61 3.85 -6.50 3.45
CA LEU A 61 3.26 -5.19 3.68
C LEU A 61 4.26 -4.23 4.33
N ASP A 62 4.02 -2.95 4.12
CA ASP A 62 4.46 -1.88 4.99
C ASP A 62 3.24 -1.10 5.51
N LYS A 63 3.48 0.11 6.03
CA LYS A 63 2.42 0.97 6.58
C LYS A 63 1.36 1.36 5.54
N GLU A 64 1.77 1.62 4.30
CA GLU A 64 0.93 2.21 3.25
C GLU A 64 0.61 1.24 2.10
N ILE A 65 1.34 0.13 1.96
CA ILE A 65 1.19 -0.80 0.84
C ILE A 65 1.13 -2.25 1.35
N THR A 66 0.20 -3.02 0.79
CA THR A 66 0.08 -4.48 1.00
C THR A 66 0.09 -5.20 -0.34
N ILE A 67 0.97 -6.17 -0.52
CA ILE A 67 1.03 -7.04 -1.70
C ILE A 67 0.68 -8.47 -1.30
N MET A 68 -0.24 -9.07 -2.06
CA MET A 68 -0.73 -10.42 -1.86
C MET A 68 -0.60 -11.23 -3.15
N LEU A 69 0.07 -12.37 -3.06
CA LEU A 69 0.17 -13.39 -4.10
C LEU A 69 -0.62 -14.62 -3.68
N SER A 70 -1.52 -15.10 -4.54
CA SER A 70 -2.34 -16.29 -4.25
C SER A 70 -2.26 -17.31 -5.37
N GLN A 71 -2.29 -18.59 -5.00
CA GLN A 71 -2.26 -19.68 -5.96
C GLN A 71 -3.47 -19.58 -6.90
N SER A 72 -3.23 -19.77 -8.20
CA SER A 72 -4.26 -19.91 -9.22
C SER A 72 -4.27 -21.36 -9.73
N GLU A 73 -5.40 -21.81 -10.30
CA GLU A 73 -5.50 -23.16 -10.85
C GLU A 73 -4.73 -23.35 -12.18
N GLY A 74 -4.32 -22.25 -12.84
CA GLY A 74 -3.87 -22.24 -14.23
C GLY A 74 -2.40 -21.84 -14.48
N GLY A 75 -1.58 -21.64 -13.45
CA GLY A 75 -0.15 -21.38 -13.61
C GLY A 75 0.37 -20.20 -12.77
N GLN A 76 0.32 -18.98 -13.33
CA GLN A 76 0.88 -17.79 -12.67
C GLN A 76 0.04 -17.39 -11.45
N PRO A 77 0.66 -17.01 -10.31
CA PRO A 77 -0.08 -16.57 -9.13
C PRO A 77 -0.92 -15.33 -9.44
N LEU A 78 -2.08 -15.22 -8.79
CA LEU A 78 -2.83 -13.96 -8.76
C LEU A 78 -2.07 -12.96 -7.90
N CYS A 79 -1.94 -11.72 -8.38
CA CYS A 79 -1.29 -10.64 -7.64
C CYS A 79 -2.28 -9.50 -7.38
N ALA A 80 -2.35 -9.08 -6.12
CA ALA A 80 -3.09 -7.89 -5.71
C ALA A 80 -2.17 -6.94 -4.96
N ILE A 81 -2.21 -5.66 -5.35
CA ILE A 81 -1.46 -4.56 -4.72
C ILE A 81 -2.50 -3.59 -4.16
N TYR A 82 -2.51 -3.44 -2.85
CA TYR A 82 -3.42 -2.56 -2.13
C TYR A 82 -2.66 -1.39 -1.54
N PHE A 83 -3.24 -0.20 -1.66
CA PHE A 83 -2.86 0.96 -0.85
C PHE A 83 -3.67 0.93 0.44
N ASN A 84 -2.97 0.80 1.57
CA ASN A 84 -3.60 0.78 2.88
C ASN A 84 -4.22 2.13 3.18
N LEU A 85 -5.38 2.13 3.84
CA LEU A 85 -5.99 3.35 4.36
C LEU A 85 -5.15 3.88 5.53
N HIS A 86 -4.17 4.70 5.19
CA HIS A 86 -3.27 5.34 6.12
C HIS A 86 -3.64 6.81 6.27
N THR A 87 -3.78 7.27 7.53
CA THR A 87 -4.08 8.68 7.82
C THR A 87 -2.81 9.42 8.22
N PRO A 88 -2.48 10.54 7.57
CA PRO A 88 -1.35 11.39 7.98
C PRO A 88 -1.62 12.12 9.30
N TYR A 89 -2.86 12.09 9.80
CA TYR A 89 -3.27 12.75 11.03
C TYR A 89 -3.13 11.85 12.26
N SER A 90 -2.51 10.68 12.12
CA SER A 90 -2.20 9.82 13.26
C SER A 90 -1.22 10.52 14.22
N ARG A 91 -1.23 10.13 15.50
CA ARG A 91 -0.27 10.68 16.49
C ARG A 91 1.18 10.31 16.18
N GLU A 92 1.42 9.28 15.40
CA GLU A 92 2.76 8.82 15.00
C GLU A 92 3.29 9.64 13.81
N ASP A 93 2.40 10.13 12.96
CA ASP A 93 2.73 10.77 11.67
C ASP A 93 2.65 12.31 11.71
N GLY A 94 2.50 12.91 12.89
CA GLY A 94 2.51 14.37 13.08
C GLY A 94 1.17 14.99 13.51
N GLY A 95 0.10 14.20 13.64
CA GLY A 95 -1.22 14.66 14.11
C GLY A 95 -1.27 15.17 15.56
N ARG A 96 -0.16 15.10 16.32
CA ARG A 96 -0.08 15.62 17.70
C ARG A 96 -0.35 17.13 17.79
N ASN A 97 -0.12 17.88 16.71
CA ASN A 97 -0.28 19.33 16.66
C ASN A 97 -1.67 19.77 16.15
N ILE A 98 -2.57 18.84 15.83
CA ILE A 98 -3.95 19.16 15.44
C ILE A 98 -4.75 19.43 16.71
N VAL A 99 -4.73 20.68 17.15
CA VAL A 99 -5.52 21.15 18.28
C VAL A 99 -6.99 21.23 17.83
N LYS A 100 -7.91 20.65 18.60
CA LYS A 100 -9.35 20.88 18.38
C LYS A 100 -9.60 22.39 18.38
N PRO A 101 -10.32 22.96 17.40
CA PRO A 101 -10.71 24.37 17.46
C PRO A 101 -11.41 24.60 18.80
N SER A 102 -10.87 25.48 19.64
CA SER A 102 -11.54 25.88 20.87
C SER A 102 -12.89 26.47 20.50
N ALA A 103 -13.95 26.03 21.16
CA ALA A 103 -15.35 26.39 20.91
C ALA A 103 -15.70 27.86 21.22
N LYS A 104 -14.92 28.81 20.71
CA LYS A 104 -15.20 30.24 20.73
C LYS A 104 -15.08 30.79 19.32
N ALA A 105 -15.99 30.38 18.45
CA ALA A 105 -16.46 31.31 17.45
C ALA A 105 -17.30 32.33 18.24
N GLU A 106 -16.70 33.49 18.50
CA GLU A 106 -17.37 34.60 19.16
C GLU A 106 -18.69 34.87 18.43
N ALA A 107 -19.80 34.81 19.16
CA ALA A 107 -21.08 35.25 18.65
C ALA A 107 -20.91 36.71 18.25
N ASN A 108 -21.17 37.02 16.97
CA ASN A 108 -21.19 38.40 16.48
C ASN A 108 -22.07 39.25 17.42
N PRO A 109 -21.65 40.49 17.77
CA PRO A 109 -22.49 41.37 18.56
C PRO A 109 -23.80 41.62 17.82
N SER A 110 -24.92 41.45 18.51
CA SER A 110 -26.23 41.87 18.00
C SER A 110 -26.26 43.40 17.95
N GLU A 111 -26.64 43.96 16.80
CA GLU A 111 -26.94 45.39 16.64
C GLU A 111 -28.08 45.86 17.57
#